data_AF-G5SRY0-F1
#
_entry.id   AF-G5SRY0-F1
#
_cell.length_a   1.000
_cell.length_b   1.000
_cell.length_c   1.000
_cell.angle_alpha   90.00
_cell.angle_beta   90.00
_cell.angle_gamma   90.00
#
_symmetry.space_group_name_H-M   'P 1'
#
loop_
_entity.id
_entity.type
_entity.pdbx_description
1 polymer ?
#
loop_
_entity_poly.entity_id
_entity_poly.type
_entity_poly.pdbx_seq_one_letter_code
_entity_poly.pdbx_strand_id
1 'polypeptide(L)'
;MKKIILGICMMCASVGGWAQKDGGKPDPDFYVFLCFGQSNMEGNARAEIRDMNGVDERFRMMAAVDDAGRKREKGHWYTAVPPLCRANTGLTPVDYFGRTLVATLPKNVRVGVINVAIGGCHIETFMKDSISGYVAHRAPDWMKAPLKAYANNPYEHLVEIARLAQKDGVIKGILVHQGESNTGDKAWPEKVKMVYESLLKDLGLKAKDVPLLAGEVVHADQGGVCASMNNIIRTLPQVIPTADVVSSAGCTCATDSLHFDAAGYRELGRRYAEKMLFLLGKNSR
;
A
#
# COMPACT_ATOMS: atom_id res chain seq x y z
N MET A 1 -16.42 -14.50 -53.78
CA MET A 1 -17.02 -14.00 -52.52
C MET A 1 -16.28 -14.64 -51.35
N LYS A 2 -15.37 -13.90 -50.70
CA LYS A 2 -14.55 -14.37 -49.58
C LYS A 2 -15.38 -14.37 -48.29
N LYS A 3 -15.55 -15.51 -47.64
CA LYS A 3 -16.07 -15.60 -46.26
C LYS A 3 -14.90 -15.40 -45.30
N ILE A 4 -14.92 -14.29 -44.58
CA ILE A 4 -13.96 -13.98 -43.50
C ILE A 4 -14.45 -14.70 -42.24
N ILE A 5 -13.64 -15.63 -41.73
CA ILE A 5 -13.83 -16.26 -40.43
C ILE A 5 -13.29 -15.28 -39.38
N LEU A 6 -14.18 -14.77 -38.53
CA LEU A 6 -13.82 -13.92 -37.40
C LEU A 6 -13.34 -14.81 -36.25
N GLY A 7 -12.03 -14.93 -36.09
CA GLY A 7 -11.41 -15.58 -34.94
C GLY A 7 -11.48 -14.68 -33.70
N ILE A 8 -12.30 -15.05 -32.73
CA ILE A 8 -12.32 -14.42 -31.41
C ILE A 8 -11.12 -14.95 -30.64
N CYS A 9 -10.10 -14.10 -30.47
CA CYS A 9 -8.94 -14.39 -29.64
C CYS A 9 -9.34 -14.23 -28.16
N MET A 10 -9.74 -15.33 -27.53
CA MET A 10 -10.01 -15.40 -26.11
C MET A 10 -8.67 -15.34 -25.35
N MET A 11 -8.26 -14.17 -24.88
CA MET A 11 -7.16 -14.06 -23.92
C MET A 11 -7.64 -14.63 -22.58
N CYS A 12 -7.31 -15.89 -22.34
CA CYS A 12 -7.41 -16.48 -21.01
C CYS A 12 -6.46 -15.72 -20.07
N ALA A 13 -7.01 -14.94 -19.14
CA ALA A 13 -6.28 -14.52 -17.96
C ALA A 13 -5.93 -15.79 -17.16
N SER A 14 -4.68 -16.23 -17.26
CA SER A 14 -4.18 -17.36 -16.48
C SER A 14 -4.23 -16.98 -15.01
N VAL A 15 -5.16 -17.59 -14.27
CA VAL A 15 -5.08 -17.70 -12.82
C VAL A 15 -3.87 -18.61 -12.55
N GLY A 16 -2.68 -18.01 -12.49
CA GLY A 16 -1.48 -18.69 -12.03
C GLY A 16 -1.64 -18.99 -10.55
N GLY A 17 -2.26 -20.13 -10.25
CA GLY A 17 -2.37 -20.67 -8.90
C GLY A 17 -0.99 -21.12 -8.43
N TRP A 18 -0.26 -20.20 -7.81
CA TRP A 18 0.97 -20.49 -7.06
C TRP A 18 0.67 -20.40 -5.57
N ALA A 19 -0.48 -20.94 -5.14
CA ALA A 19 -0.71 -21.17 -3.73
C ALA A 19 0.25 -22.27 -3.30
N GLN A 20 1.04 -22.00 -2.27
CA GLN A 20 1.87 -23.03 -1.67
C GLN A 20 0.95 -24.14 -1.14
N LYS A 21 1.26 -25.42 -1.39
CA LYS A 21 0.52 -26.52 -0.76
C LYS A 21 0.53 -26.32 0.75
N ASP A 22 -0.64 -26.44 1.38
CA ASP A 22 -0.79 -26.34 2.83
C ASP A 22 0.30 -27.18 3.55
N GLY A 23 1.09 -26.53 4.41
CA GLY A 23 2.15 -27.16 5.21
C GLY A 23 3.61 -26.89 4.80
N GLY A 24 3.86 -26.16 3.71
CA GLY A 24 5.23 -25.70 3.37
C GLY A 24 5.67 -24.48 4.21
N LYS A 25 6.99 -24.36 4.49
CA LYS A 25 7.56 -23.14 5.11
C LYS A 25 7.41 -21.94 4.16
N PRO A 26 7.15 -20.71 4.64
CA PRO A 26 7.02 -19.53 3.78
C PRO A 26 8.27 -19.35 2.90
N ASP A 27 8.07 -18.94 1.64
CA ASP A 27 9.17 -18.70 0.71
C ASP A 27 10.02 -17.50 1.18
N PRO A 28 11.29 -17.71 1.58
CA PRO A 28 12.13 -16.63 2.06
C PRO A 28 12.43 -15.58 0.98
N ASP A 29 12.32 -15.93 -0.31
CA ASP A 29 12.55 -15.05 -1.46
C ASP A 29 11.26 -14.36 -1.93
N PHE A 30 10.12 -14.55 -1.25
CA PHE A 30 8.91 -13.78 -1.49
C PHE A 30 8.74 -12.67 -0.46
N TYR A 31 9.13 -11.45 -0.83
CA TYR A 31 9.13 -10.30 0.05
C TYR A 31 7.76 -9.63 0.04
N VAL A 32 7.09 -9.60 1.19
CA VAL A 32 5.76 -9.01 1.35
C VAL A 32 5.86 -7.65 2.05
N PHE A 33 5.10 -6.67 1.56
CA PHE A 33 5.01 -5.34 2.16
C PHE A 33 3.56 -4.98 2.48
N LEU A 34 3.32 -4.56 3.71
CA LEU A 34 2.01 -4.11 4.16
C LEU A 34 1.90 -2.61 3.93
N CYS A 35 0.81 -2.16 3.31
CA CYS A 35 0.60 -0.77 2.96
C CYS A 35 -0.73 -0.30 3.57
N PHE A 36 -0.70 0.82 4.29
CA PHE A 36 -1.91 1.41 4.85
C PHE A 36 -1.89 2.94 4.82
N GLY A 37 -3.06 3.55 4.95
CA GLY A 37 -3.18 5.01 4.99
C GLY A 37 -4.50 5.52 4.46
N GLN A 38 -4.47 6.69 3.83
CA GLN A 38 -5.67 7.37 3.32
C GLN A 38 -5.69 7.50 1.79
N SER A 39 -6.34 8.53 1.24
CA SER A 39 -6.62 8.69 -0.20
C SER A 39 -5.38 8.59 -1.09
N ASN A 40 -4.24 9.15 -0.68
CA ASN A 40 -2.99 9.04 -1.45
C ASN A 40 -2.37 7.62 -1.40
N MET A 41 -2.64 6.80 -0.37
CA MET A 41 -2.29 5.37 -0.38
C MET A 41 -3.31 4.53 -1.16
N GLU A 42 -4.59 4.87 -1.04
CA GLU A 42 -5.73 4.24 -1.73
C GLU A 42 -5.63 4.40 -3.25
N GLY A 43 -5.13 5.56 -3.67
CA GLY A 43 -4.88 5.98 -5.04
C GLY A 43 -6.04 6.81 -5.60
N ASN A 44 -5.79 8.10 -5.86
CA ASN A 44 -6.80 9.04 -6.36
C ASN A 44 -6.69 9.32 -7.86
N ALA A 45 -5.48 9.23 -8.43
CA ALA A 45 -5.26 9.51 -9.84
C ALA A 45 -5.69 8.32 -10.71
N ARG A 46 -6.31 8.59 -11.86
CA ARG A 46 -6.60 7.55 -12.85
C ARG A 46 -5.30 6.94 -13.37
N ALA A 47 -5.20 5.62 -13.35
CA ALA A 47 -4.11 4.90 -14.01
C ALA A 47 -4.15 5.12 -15.54
N GLU A 48 -3.00 5.41 -16.12
CA GLU A 48 -2.81 5.60 -17.57
C GLU A 48 -2.43 4.27 -18.25
N ILE A 49 -2.43 4.25 -19.59
CA ILE A 49 -2.07 3.06 -20.38
C ILE A 49 -0.69 2.51 -20.00
N ARG A 50 0.28 3.37 -19.67
CA ARG A 50 1.62 2.95 -19.24
C ARG A 50 1.62 2.23 -17.90
N ASP A 51 0.63 2.50 -17.04
CA ASP A 51 0.50 1.85 -15.74
C ASP A 51 -0.20 0.49 -15.87
N MET A 52 -0.95 0.25 -16.94
CA MET A 52 -1.68 -1.00 -17.13
C MET A 52 -0.84 -2.12 -17.76
N ASN A 53 0.30 -1.79 -18.37
CA ASN A 53 1.10 -2.71 -19.18
C ASN A 53 2.48 -2.98 -18.55
N GLY A 54 3.08 -4.11 -18.95
CA GLY A 54 4.48 -4.42 -18.63
C GLY A 54 4.77 -4.63 -17.14
N VAL A 55 3.78 -5.07 -16.36
CA VAL A 55 3.99 -5.43 -14.95
C VAL A 55 4.69 -6.78 -14.89
N ASP A 56 5.92 -6.80 -14.34
CA ASP A 56 6.68 -8.03 -14.11
C ASP A 56 5.85 -8.98 -13.24
N GLU A 57 5.76 -10.25 -13.65
CA GLU A 57 4.97 -11.27 -12.96
C GLU A 57 5.45 -11.56 -11.53
N ARG A 58 6.70 -11.19 -11.19
CA ARG A 58 7.23 -11.26 -9.82
C ARG A 58 6.61 -10.21 -8.90
N PHE A 59 6.00 -9.16 -9.44
CA PHE A 59 5.28 -8.16 -8.65
C PHE A 59 3.81 -8.56 -8.49
N ARG A 60 3.46 -8.99 -7.28
CA ARG A 60 2.15 -9.50 -6.90
C ARG A 60 1.45 -8.55 -5.93
N MET A 61 0.12 -8.54 -6.01
CA MET A 61 -0.75 -7.91 -5.03
C MET A 61 -1.71 -8.98 -4.51
N MET A 62 -1.89 -9.06 -3.19
CA MET A 62 -2.94 -9.87 -2.60
C MET A 62 -4.20 -9.01 -2.50
N ALA A 63 -5.30 -9.50 -3.06
CA ALA A 63 -6.56 -8.78 -3.00
C ALA A 63 -7.06 -8.71 -1.56
N ALA A 64 -7.19 -7.49 -1.02
CA ALA A 64 -7.72 -7.29 0.33
C ALA A 64 -9.24 -7.45 0.40
N VAL A 65 -9.95 -7.34 -0.72
CA VAL A 65 -11.40 -7.52 -0.83
C VAL A 65 -11.72 -8.20 -2.16
N ASP A 66 -12.93 -8.75 -2.27
CA ASP A 66 -13.41 -9.28 -3.54
C ASP A 66 -13.62 -8.17 -4.57
N ASP A 67 -13.22 -8.44 -5.81
CA ASP A 67 -13.45 -7.61 -6.99
C ASP A 67 -13.99 -8.52 -8.10
N ALA A 68 -15.31 -8.65 -8.13
CA ALA A 68 -16.01 -9.46 -9.13
C ALA A 68 -15.75 -8.99 -10.57
N GLY A 69 -15.57 -7.68 -10.77
CA GLY A 69 -15.31 -7.09 -12.09
C GLY A 69 -13.99 -7.56 -12.71
N ARG A 70 -12.99 -7.85 -11.86
CA ARG A 70 -11.67 -8.36 -12.27
C ARG A 70 -11.42 -9.81 -11.90
N LYS A 71 -12.42 -10.48 -11.33
CA LYS A 71 -12.33 -11.85 -10.82
C LYS A 71 -11.17 -12.01 -9.81
N ARG A 72 -11.03 -11.03 -8.91
CA ARG A 72 -10.10 -11.12 -7.78
C ARG A 72 -10.88 -11.50 -6.53
N GLU A 73 -10.39 -12.51 -5.83
CA GLU A 73 -10.97 -13.03 -4.59
C GLU A 73 -10.07 -12.64 -3.42
N LYS A 74 -10.68 -12.23 -2.30
CA LYS A 74 -9.97 -11.83 -1.09
C LYS A 74 -8.98 -12.91 -0.66
N GLY A 75 -7.73 -12.51 -0.39
CA GLY A 75 -6.68 -13.41 0.08
C GLY A 75 -5.88 -14.13 -1.02
N HIS A 76 -6.20 -13.90 -2.29
CA HIS A 76 -5.47 -14.48 -3.43
C HIS A 76 -4.48 -13.50 -4.06
N TRP A 77 -3.37 -14.03 -4.61
CA TRP A 77 -2.31 -13.26 -5.26
C TRP A 77 -2.54 -13.09 -6.77
N TYR A 78 -2.43 -11.86 -7.25
CA TYR A 78 -2.54 -11.49 -8.66
C TYR A 78 -1.33 -10.67 -9.09
N THR A 79 -1.01 -10.64 -10.40
CA THR A 79 -0.07 -9.64 -10.93
C THR A 79 -0.58 -8.25 -10.57
N ALA A 80 0.31 -7.41 -10.03
CA ALA A 80 -0.03 -6.10 -9.45
C ALA A 80 -0.30 -5.02 -10.51
N VAL A 81 -1.40 -5.20 -11.25
CA VAL A 81 -1.94 -4.22 -12.20
C VAL A 81 -2.94 -3.31 -11.47
N PRO A 82 -2.80 -1.96 -11.55
CA PRO A 82 -3.66 -1.02 -10.84
C PRO A 82 -5.17 -1.14 -11.12
N PRO A 83 -6.04 -0.66 -10.21
CA PRO A 83 -5.78 -0.37 -8.80
C PRO A 83 -5.31 -1.57 -7.99
N LEU A 84 -4.52 -1.26 -6.96
CA LEU A 84 -3.99 -2.20 -5.98
C LEU A 84 -4.74 -2.18 -4.65
N CYS A 85 -5.53 -1.13 -4.36
CA CYS A 85 -6.29 -1.03 -3.11
C CYS A 85 -7.67 -1.71 -3.24
N ARG A 86 -8.55 -1.19 -4.11
CA ARG A 86 -9.89 -1.76 -4.39
C ARG A 86 -10.35 -1.45 -5.83
N ALA A 87 -11.40 -2.13 -6.31
CA ALA A 87 -11.87 -2.08 -7.71
C ALA A 87 -12.11 -0.67 -8.29
N ASN A 88 -12.50 0.30 -7.45
CA ASN A 88 -12.89 1.65 -7.83
C ASN A 88 -11.87 2.73 -7.42
N THR A 89 -10.64 2.33 -7.09
CA THR A 89 -9.56 3.28 -6.75
C THR A 89 -8.61 3.49 -7.95
N GLY A 90 -7.64 4.36 -7.75
CA GLY A 90 -6.68 4.77 -8.78
C GLY A 90 -5.29 4.17 -8.64
N LEU A 91 -4.33 4.87 -9.24
CA LEU A 91 -2.90 4.65 -9.11
C LEU A 91 -2.44 5.07 -7.71
N THR A 92 -1.60 4.25 -7.08
CA THR A 92 -1.04 4.45 -5.74
C THR A 92 0.49 4.49 -5.82
N PRO A 93 1.22 5.10 -4.86
CA PRO A 93 2.67 4.99 -4.82
C PRO A 93 3.16 3.54 -4.78
N VAL A 94 2.32 2.61 -4.29
CA VAL A 94 2.63 1.18 -4.21
C VAL A 94 2.86 0.55 -5.60
N ASP A 95 2.22 1.07 -6.66
CA ASP A 95 2.37 0.58 -8.03
C ASP A 95 3.83 0.70 -8.52
N TYR A 96 4.47 1.83 -8.25
CA TYR A 96 5.84 2.08 -8.67
C TYR A 96 6.87 1.72 -7.61
N PHE A 97 6.45 1.58 -6.36
CA PHE A 97 7.23 0.92 -5.33
C PHE A 97 7.59 -0.52 -5.76
N GLY A 98 6.59 -1.36 -6.00
CA GLY A 98 6.84 -2.77 -6.29
C GLY A 98 7.55 -3.00 -7.63
N ARG A 99 7.22 -2.21 -8.66
CA ARG A 99 7.93 -2.24 -9.96
C ARG A 99 9.41 -1.92 -9.83
N THR A 100 9.75 -0.91 -9.03
CA THR A 100 11.14 -0.51 -8.83
C THR A 100 11.91 -1.55 -8.03
N LEU A 101 11.27 -2.17 -7.03
CA LEU A 101 11.85 -3.29 -6.30
C LEU A 101 12.19 -4.47 -7.23
N VAL A 102 11.22 -4.97 -8.00
CA VAL A 102 11.48 -6.13 -8.89
C VAL A 102 12.49 -5.80 -9.98
N ALA A 103 12.55 -4.56 -10.47
CA ALA A 103 13.56 -4.15 -11.44
C ALA A 103 15.01 -4.21 -10.88
N THR A 104 15.17 -4.14 -9.55
CA THR A 104 16.49 -4.04 -8.89
C THR A 104 16.87 -5.32 -8.16
N LEU A 105 15.90 -6.02 -7.55
CA LEU A 105 16.14 -7.23 -6.76
C LEU A 105 16.56 -8.42 -7.63
N PRO A 106 17.30 -9.40 -7.05
CA PRO A 106 17.67 -10.63 -7.75
C PRO A 106 16.49 -11.32 -8.43
N LYS A 107 16.75 -12.00 -9.56
CA LYS A 107 15.68 -12.58 -10.41
C LYS A 107 14.82 -13.64 -9.71
N ASN A 108 15.34 -14.31 -8.67
CA ASN A 108 14.60 -15.27 -7.86
C ASN A 108 13.65 -14.60 -6.85
N VAL A 109 13.86 -13.32 -6.51
CA VAL A 109 13.04 -12.61 -5.53
C VAL A 109 11.73 -12.13 -6.15
N ARG A 110 10.64 -12.44 -5.46
CA ARG A 110 9.28 -11.95 -5.74
C ARG A 110 8.91 -10.86 -4.74
N VAL A 111 8.03 -9.95 -5.16
CA VAL A 111 7.55 -8.83 -4.33
C VAL A 111 6.03 -8.90 -4.26
N GLY A 112 5.50 -8.96 -3.05
CA GLY A 112 4.07 -8.97 -2.75
C GLY A 112 3.67 -7.70 -2.00
N VAL A 113 2.52 -7.13 -2.33
CA VAL A 113 1.94 -6.00 -1.57
C VAL A 113 0.52 -6.31 -1.13
N ILE A 114 0.17 -5.82 0.07
CA ILE A 114 -1.21 -5.75 0.58
C ILE A 114 -1.51 -4.28 0.84
N ASN A 115 -2.56 -3.72 0.24
CA ASN A 115 -2.92 -2.31 0.40
C ASN A 115 -4.33 -2.16 1.01
N VAL A 116 -4.38 -1.67 2.25
CA VAL A 116 -5.62 -1.36 2.99
C VAL A 116 -5.59 0.11 3.35
N ALA A 117 -6.32 0.93 2.61
CA ALA A 117 -6.35 2.39 2.80
C ALA A 117 -7.77 2.94 2.62
N ILE A 118 -8.09 4.06 3.27
CA ILE A 118 -9.42 4.67 3.20
C ILE A 118 -9.30 6.18 2.98
N GLY A 119 -9.84 6.68 1.87
CA GLY A 119 -9.89 8.12 1.59
C GLY A 119 -10.36 8.97 2.78
N GLY A 120 -9.66 10.08 3.06
CA GLY A 120 -9.99 11.03 4.14
C GLY A 120 -10.06 10.46 5.56
N CYS A 121 -9.56 9.24 5.79
CA CYS A 121 -9.50 8.69 7.14
C CYS A 121 -8.42 9.41 7.97
N HIS A 122 -8.64 9.43 9.28
CA HIS A 122 -7.59 9.80 10.22
C HIS A 122 -6.85 8.54 10.68
N ILE A 123 -5.64 8.68 11.25
CA ILE A 123 -4.86 7.54 11.74
C ILE A 123 -5.63 6.68 12.78
N GLU A 124 -6.55 7.29 13.52
CA GLU A 124 -7.43 6.62 14.50
C GLU A 124 -8.29 5.52 13.90
N THR A 125 -8.51 5.51 12.58
CA THR A 125 -9.20 4.41 11.90
C THR A 125 -8.39 3.10 11.91
N PHE A 126 -7.08 3.18 12.07
CA PHE A 126 -6.20 2.01 12.19
C PHE A 126 -5.81 1.71 13.65
N MET A 127 -6.37 2.43 14.62
CA MET A 127 -6.09 2.21 16.05
C MET A 127 -7.17 1.32 16.68
N LYS A 128 -6.77 0.20 17.28
CA LYS A 128 -7.66 -0.81 17.89
C LYS A 128 -8.63 -0.20 18.89
N ASP A 129 -8.16 0.72 19.74
CA ASP A 129 -8.96 1.32 20.81
C ASP A 129 -9.85 2.48 20.33
N SER A 130 -9.67 2.96 19.11
CA SER A 130 -10.38 4.14 18.58
C SER A 130 -11.38 3.84 17.48
N ILE A 131 -11.17 2.77 16.70
CA ILE A 131 -11.92 2.52 15.47
C ILE A 131 -13.44 2.39 15.69
N SER A 132 -13.89 1.69 16.72
CA SER A 132 -15.33 1.53 17.00
C SER A 132 -16.02 2.87 17.24
N GLY A 133 -15.40 3.75 18.03
CA GLY A 133 -15.91 5.11 18.28
C GLY A 133 -15.81 6.00 17.04
N TYR A 134 -14.73 5.86 16.26
CA TYR A 134 -14.58 6.59 15.01
C TYR A 134 -15.70 6.27 14.02
N VAL A 135 -15.98 4.98 13.80
CA VAL A 135 -17.04 4.52 12.89
C VAL A 135 -18.41 4.99 13.37
N ALA A 136 -18.68 4.93 14.67
CA ALA A 136 -19.98 5.29 15.22
C ALA A 136 -20.26 6.80 15.22
N HIS A 137 -19.23 7.64 15.40
CA HIS A 137 -19.44 9.06 15.75
C HIS A 137 -18.69 10.07 14.89
N ARG A 138 -17.68 9.66 14.12
CA ARG A 138 -16.82 10.57 13.34
C ARG A 138 -16.83 10.29 11.84
N ALA A 139 -17.03 9.03 11.44
CA ALA A 139 -17.00 8.64 10.04
C ALA A 139 -18.14 9.33 9.26
N PRO A 140 -17.83 10.17 8.26
CA PRO A 140 -18.85 10.76 7.41
C PRO A 140 -19.50 9.69 6.52
N ASP A 141 -20.70 9.98 6.00
CA ASP A 141 -21.50 8.98 5.26
C ASP A 141 -20.77 8.37 4.06
N TRP A 142 -20.00 9.19 3.33
CA TRP A 142 -19.22 8.75 2.18
C TRP A 142 -18.11 7.73 2.54
N MET A 143 -17.67 7.69 3.81
CA MET A 143 -16.63 6.77 4.29
C MET A 143 -17.19 5.41 4.73
N LYS A 144 -18.50 5.33 5.01
CA LYS A 144 -19.12 4.12 5.58
C LYS A 144 -19.01 2.90 4.66
N ALA A 145 -19.15 3.07 3.36
CA ALA A 145 -19.02 1.96 2.40
C ALA A 145 -17.56 1.43 2.30
N PRO A 146 -16.52 2.26 2.12
CA PRO A 146 -15.13 1.84 2.26
C PRO A 146 -14.80 1.15 3.57
N LEU A 147 -15.27 1.69 4.71
CA LEU A 147 -15.09 1.06 6.02
C LEU A 147 -15.73 -0.32 6.08
N LYS A 148 -16.97 -0.46 5.61
CA LYS A 148 -17.68 -1.74 5.60
C LYS A 148 -16.99 -2.80 4.73
N ALA A 149 -16.31 -2.41 3.66
CA ALA A 149 -15.52 -3.32 2.84
C ALA A 149 -14.37 -3.97 3.65
N TYR A 150 -13.93 -3.32 4.73
CA TYR A 150 -12.96 -3.82 5.69
C TYR A 150 -13.59 -4.17 7.04
N ALA A 151 -14.86 -4.61 7.03
CA ALA A 151 -15.63 -4.97 8.22
C ALA A 151 -15.67 -3.88 9.32
N ASN A 152 -15.59 -2.61 8.91
CA ASN A 152 -15.46 -1.44 9.79
C ASN A 152 -14.21 -1.46 10.70
N ASN A 153 -13.22 -2.29 10.41
CA ASN A 153 -11.98 -2.39 11.15
C ASN A 153 -10.79 -2.62 10.20
N PRO A 154 -10.28 -1.57 9.54
CA PRO A 154 -9.20 -1.72 8.56
C PRO A 154 -7.89 -2.21 9.17
N TYR A 155 -7.65 -1.99 10.47
CA TYR A 155 -6.51 -2.59 11.17
C TYR A 155 -6.61 -4.11 11.22
N GLU A 156 -7.71 -4.64 11.76
CA GLU A 156 -7.90 -6.09 11.91
C GLU A 156 -7.96 -6.76 10.55
N HIS A 157 -8.59 -6.10 9.58
CA HIS A 157 -8.62 -6.54 8.18
C HIS A 157 -7.21 -6.65 7.59
N LEU A 158 -6.32 -5.67 7.81
CA LEU A 158 -4.93 -5.76 7.36
C LEU A 158 -4.19 -6.92 8.05
N VAL A 159 -4.41 -7.16 9.34
CA VAL A 159 -3.83 -8.29 10.07
C VAL A 159 -4.32 -9.63 9.51
N GLU A 160 -5.61 -9.76 9.20
CA GLU A 160 -6.20 -10.96 8.59
C GLU A 160 -5.48 -11.32 7.28
N ILE A 161 -5.37 -10.35 6.36
CA ILE A 161 -4.76 -10.56 5.05
C ILE A 161 -3.24 -10.77 5.17
N ALA A 162 -2.57 -10.06 6.09
CA ALA A 162 -1.14 -10.26 6.35
C ALA A 162 -0.83 -11.68 6.84
N ARG A 163 -1.70 -12.28 7.68
CA ARG A 163 -1.54 -13.67 8.13
C ARG A 163 -1.69 -14.69 7.01
N LEU A 164 -2.51 -14.40 5.99
CA LEU A 164 -2.56 -15.22 4.78
C LEU A 164 -1.23 -15.14 4.03
N ALA A 165 -0.71 -13.92 3.82
CA ALA A 165 0.56 -13.72 3.15
C ALA A 165 1.77 -14.32 3.88
N GLN A 166 1.74 -14.39 5.22
CA GLN A 166 2.78 -15.06 6.02
C GLN A 166 2.86 -16.57 5.79
N LYS A 167 1.87 -17.20 5.15
CA LYS A 167 1.95 -18.60 4.73
C LYS A 167 2.79 -18.77 3.46
N ASP A 168 2.85 -17.74 2.63
CA ASP A 168 3.48 -17.78 1.30
C ASP A 168 4.85 -17.11 1.28
N GLY A 169 5.09 -16.09 2.11
CA GLY A 169 6.31 -15.29 2.07
C GLY A 169 6.66 -14.61 3.38
N VAL A 170 7.62 -13.69 3.32
CA VAL A 170 8.18 -13.00 4.50
C VAL A 170 7.85 -11.52 4.43
N ILE A 171 7.23 -10.98 5.49
CA ILE A 171 6.98 -9.54 5.60
C ILE A 171 8.33 -8.82 5.81
N LYS A 172 8.67 -7.90 4.91
CA LYS A 172 9.95 -7.18 4.88
C LYS A 172 9.86 -5.68 5.17
N GLY A 173 8.65 -5.15 5.28
CA GLY A 173 8.45 -3.75 5.62
C GLY A 173 6.99 -3.33 5.64
N ILE A 174 6.73 -2.18 6.23
CA ILE A 174 5.41 -1.57 6.31
C ILE A 174 5.49 -0.16 5.72
N LEU A 175 4.54 0.20 4.86
CA LEU A 175 4.41 1.53 4.26
C LEU A 175 3.16 2.21 4.82
N VAL A 176 3.33 3.43 5.30
CA VAL A 176 2.21 4.31 5.67
C VAL A 176 2.24 5.56 4.79
N HIS A 177 1.07 5.95 4.29
CA HIS A 177 0.90 7.24 3.65
C HIS A 177 -0.41 7.88 4.12
N GLN A 178 -0.28 8.70 5.15
CA GLN A 178 -1.39 9.34 5.84
C GLN A 178 -0.88 10.59 6.55
N GLY A 179 -1.73 11.60 6.68
CA GLY A 179 -1.43 12.77 7.48
C GLY A 179 -2.35 13.95 7.20
N GLU A 180 -2.94 14.02 6.00
CA GLU A 180 -3.75 15.15 5.56
C GLU A 180 -4.95 15.37 6.49
N SER A 181 -5.64 14.29 6.90
CA SER A 181 -6.75 14.39 7.86
C SER A 181 -6.30 14.69 9.29
N ASN A 182 -5.02 14.48 9.61
CA ASN A 182 -4.40 14.79 10.90
C ASN A 182 -3.51 16.04 10.81
N THR A 183 -3.70 16.92 9.83
CA THR A 183 -2.86 18.10 9.63
C THR A 183 -2.76 18.93 10.92
N GLY A 184 -1.53 19.11 11.42
CA GLY A 184 -1.25 19.87 12.64
C GLY A 184 -1.33 19.07 13.95
N ASP A 185 -1.73 17.80 13.90
CA ASP A 185 -1.81 16.92 15.08
C ASP A 185 -0.41 16.44 15.52
N LYS A 186 0.14 17.10 16.54
CA LYS A 186 1.46 16.76 17.09
C LYS A 186 1.54 15.37 17.73
N ALA A 187 0.41 14.74 18.04
CA ALA A 187 0.36 13.37 18.57
C ALA A 187 0.40 12.31 17.46
N TRP A 188 0.36 12.71 16.19
CA TRP A 188 0.37 11.78 15.06
C TRP A 188 1.53 10.76 15.07
N PRO A 189 2.79 11.13 15.37
CA PRO A 189 3.89 10.16 15.43
C PRO A 189 3.65 9.04 16.45
N GLU A 190 3.13 9.37 17.64
CA GLU A 190 2.79 8.39 18.68
C GLU A 190 1.60 7.52 18.26
N LYS A 191 0.61 8.08 17.57
CA LYS A 191 -0.51 7.32 17.01
C LYS A 191 -0.04 6.29 15.98
N VAL A 192 0.84 6.69 15.06
CA VAL A 192 1.45 5.78 14.09
C VAL A 192 2.29 4.71 14.79
N LYS A 193 3.05 5.07 15.84
CA LYS A 193 3.80 4.12 16.66
C LYS A 193 2.89 3.06 17.26
N MET A 194 1.75 3.44 17.82
CA MET A 194 0.78 2.46 18.36
C MET A 194 0.28 1.49 17.29
N VAL A 195 -0.05 1.97 16.08
CA VAL A 195 -0.47 1.11 14.97
C VAL A 195 0.66 0.16 14.55
N TYR A 196 1.86 0.68 14.35
CA TYR A 196 3.03 -0.10 13.94
C TYR A 196 3.42 -1.16 14.98
N GLU A 197 3.51 -0.82 16.26
CA GLU A 197 3.84 -1.76 17.33
C GLU A 197 2.75 -2.83 17.49
N SER A 198 1.48 -2.47 17.26
CA SER A 198 0.39 -3.44 17.25
C SER A 198 0.53 -4.42 16.07
N LEU A 199 0.84 -3.94 14.86
CA LEU A 199 1.11 -4.80 13.70
C LEU A 199 2.30 -5.73 13.96
N LEU A 200 3.39 -5.22 14.52
CA LEU A 200 4.55 -6.04 14.87
C LEU A 200 4.18 -7.15 15.86
N LYS A 201 3.43 -6.81 16.91
CA LYS A 201 2.99 -7.75 17.94
C LYS A 201 2.04 -8.81 17.36
N ASP A 202 0.98 -8.38 16.69
CA ASP A 202 -0.11 -9.25 16.23
C ASP A 202 0.31 -10.18 15.07
N LEU A 203 1.40 -9.84 14.37
CA LEU A 203 2.00 -10.63 13.29
C LEU A 203 3.33 -11.30 13.68
N GLY A 204 3.79 -11.16 14.92
CA GLY A 204 5.04 -11.79 15.39
C GLY A 204 6.30 -11.29 14.69
N LEU A 205 6.34 -10.01 14.31
CA LEU A 205 7.42 -9.37 13.56
C LEU A 205 8.39 -8.65 14.50
N LYS A 206 9.59 -8.36 14.01
CA LYS A 206 10.62 -7.61 14.73
C LYS A 206 10.92 -6.31 13.98
N ALA A 207 10.93 -5.19 14.70
CA ALA A 207 11.15 -3.86 14.12
C ALA A 207 12.44 -3.77 13.28
N LYS A 208 13.52 -4.44 13.70
CA LYS A 208 14.80 -4.45 12.95
C LYS A 208 14.70 -5.11 11.57
N ASP A 209 13.77 -6.03 11.40
CA ASP A 209 13.59 -6.83 10.18
C ASP A 209 12.47 -6.27 9.29
N VAL A 210 11.58 -5.44 9.87
CA VAL A 210 10.38 -4.89 9.23
C VAL A 210 10.29 -3.39 9.49
N PRO A 211 11.13 -2.56 8.83
CA PRO A 211 11.10 -1.10 9.01
C PRO A 211 9.78 -0.49 8.54
N LEU A 212 9.47 0.70 9.06
CA LEU A 212 8.32 1.50 8.67
C LEU A 212 8.76 2.64 7.74
N LEU A 213 8.15 2.76 6.56
CA LEU A 213 8.33 3.91 5.68
C LEU A 213 7.10 4.81 5.71
N ALA A 214 7.27 6.07 6.08
CA ALA A 214 6.21 7.07 6.05
C ALA A 214 6.45 8.10 4.94
N GLY A 215 5.45 8.35 4.10
CA GLY A 215 5.55 9.33 3.03
C GLY A 215 5.07 10.70 3.49
N GLU A 216 5.78 11.74 3.07
CA GLU A 216 5.29 13.11 3.18
C GLU A 216 4.02 13.29 2.31
N VAL A 217 3.07 14.10 2.78
CA VAL A 217 1.92 14.55 1.99
C VAL A 217 2.39 15.52 0.91
N VAL A 218 1.51 15.94 -0.02
CA VAL A 218 1.87 16.87 -1.11
C VAL A 218 2.69 18.05 -0.56
N HIS A 219 3.87 18.22 -1.14
CA HIS A 219 4.89 19.10 -0.59
C HIS A 219 4.58 20.59 -0.86
N ALA A 220 5.17 21.48 -0.06
CA ALA A 220 4.91 22.92 -0.13
C ALA A 220 5.36 23.55 -1.45
N ASP A 221 6.39 22.98 -2.09
CA ASP A 221 6.90 23.41 -3.41
C ASP A 221 5.94 23.09 -4.56
N GLN A 222 4.92 22.25 -4.32
CA GLN A 222 3.80 21.97 -5.23
C GLN A 222 2.51 22.67 -4.78
N GLY A 223 2.58 23.55 -3.78
CA GLY A 223 1.41 24.24 -3.24
C GLY A 223 0.51 23.35 -2.39
N GLY A 224 1.04 22.26 -1.82
CA GLY A 224 0.26 21.30 -1.03
C GLY A 224 -0.51 21.92 0.14
N VAL A 225 -1.83 21.73 0.17
CA VAL A 225 -2.70 22.36 1.19
C VAL A 225 -2.45 21.82 2.60
N CYS A 226 -1.93 20.61 2.71
CA CYS A 226 -1.57 19.95 3.97
C CYS A 226 -0.05 19.94 4.22
N ALA A 227 0.76 20.67 3.44
CA ALA A 227 2.22 20.57 3.51
C ALA A 227 2.82 20.90 4.89
N SER A 228 2.11 21.66 5.73
CA SER A 228 2.51 21.92 7.12
C SER A 228 2.61 20.64 7.96
N MET A 229 1.87 19.59 7.60
CA MET A 229 1.92 18.28 8.25
C MET A 229 3.29 17.59 8.08
N ASN A 230 4.03 17.89 7.01
CA ASN A 230 5.34 17.28 6.76
C ASN A 230 6.35 17.58 7.87
N ASN A 231 6.23 18.72 8.56
CA ASN A 231 7.07 19.02 9.73
C ASN A 231 6.82 18.04 10.89
N ILE A 232 5.60 17.53 11.04
CA ILE A 232 5.24 16.52 12.05
C ILE A 232 5.62 15.11 11.54
N ILE A 233 5.35 14.78 10.27
CA ILE A 233 5.72 13.47 9.70
C ILE A 233 7.23 13.22 9.86
N ARG A 234 8.06 14.25 9.64
CA ARG A 234 9.52 14.19 9.80
C ARG A 234 10.00 13.89 11.22
N THR A 235 9.16 14.03 12.26
CA THR A 235 9.55 13.67 13.63
C THR A 235 9.30 12.19 13.94
N LEU A 236 8.63 11.43 13.07
CA LEU A 236 8.33 10.01 13.28
C LEU A 236 9.55 9.15 13.68
N PRO A 237 10.75 9.32 13.06
CA PRO A 237 11.93 8.54 13.45
C PRO A 237 12.42 8.79 14.89
N GLN A 238 11.99 9.88 15.52
CA GLN A 238 12.35 10.19 16.92
C GLN A 238 11.64 9.25 17.92
N VAL A 239 10.46 8.74 17.55
CA VAL A 239 9.64 7.85 18.40
C VAL A 239 9.64 6.40 17.89
N ILE A 240 9.94 6.19 16.61
CA ILE A 240 10.17 4.88 15.99
C ILE A 240 11.55 4.87 15.32
N PRO A 241 12.63 4.40 16.00
CA PRO A 241 13.98 4.45 15.44
C PRO A 241 14.22 3.63 14.15
N THR A 242 13.31 2.70 13.84
CA THR A 242 13.31 1.89 12.59
C THR A 242 12.42 2.47 11.50
N ALA A 243 11.87 3.68 11.71
CA ALA A 243 11.10 4.38 10.72
C ALA A 243 11.98 5.33 9.89
N ASP A 244 11.68 5.41 8.60
CA ASP A 244 12.26 6.39 7.67
C ASP A 244 11.14 7.20 7.02
N VAL A 245 11.44 8.46 6.69
CA VAL A 245 10.51 9.35 5.98
C VAL A 245 10.93 9.46 4.52
N VAL A 246 9.96 9.32 3.62
CA VAL A 246 10.11 9.43 2.17
C VAL A 246 9.61 10.79 1.72
N SER A 247 10.51 11.61 1.18
CA SER A 247 10.15 12.97 0.81
C SER A 247 9.32 13.04 -0.47
N SER A 248 8.30 13.90 -0.45
CA SER A 248 7.42 14.20 -1.57
C SER A 248 7.81 15.48 -2.34
N ALA A 249 8.93 16.13 -1.99
CA ALA A 249 9.40 17.33 -2.68
C ALA A 249 9.55 17.09 -4.19
N GLY A 250 8.99 17.98 -5.00
CA GLY A 250 8.94 17.86 -6.47
C GLY A 250 8.02 16.78 -7.03
N CYS A 251 7.27 16.03 -6.20
CA CYS A 251 6.25 15.09 -6.70
C CYS A 251 4.99 15.87 -7.08
N THR A 252 4.66 15.91 -8.37
CA THR A 252 3.54 16.70 -8.91
C THR A 252 2.18 16.31 -8.31
N CYS A 253 1.28 17.28 -8.21
CA CYS A 253 -0.04 17.11 -7.61
C CYS A 253 -1.18 17.46 -8.57
N ALA A 254 -2.36 16.94 -8.26
CA ALA A 254 -3.60 17.33 -8.92
C ALA A 254 -3.94 18.79 -8.62
N THR A 255 -4.92 19.33 -9.34
CA THR A 255 -5.38 20.71 -9.22
C THR A 255 -6.02 21.04 -7.86
N ASP A 256 -6.33 20.03 -7.05
CA ASP A 256 -6.81 20.21 -5.67
C ASP A 256 -5.70 20.48 -4.66
N SER A 257 -4.43 20.35 -5.08
CA SER A 257 -3.24 20.49 -4.24
C SER A 257 -3.25 19.60 -2.98
N LEU A 258 -4.05 18.53 -3.00
CA LEU A 258 -4.24 17.58 -1.90
C LEU A 258 -3.78 16.18 -2.30
N HIS A 259 -4.07 15.78 -3.54
CA HIS A 259 -3.70 14.48 -4.06
C HIS A 259 -2.54 14.58 -5.04
N PHE A 260 -1.67 13.57 -5.05
CA PHE A 260 -0.68 13.46 -6.13
C PHE A 260 -1.39 13.19 -7.46
N ASP A 261 -0.82 13.67 -8.56
CA ASP A 261 -1.24 13.23 -9.87
C ASP A 261 -0.55 11.90 -10.24
N ALA A 262 -0.81 11.37 -11.43
CA ALA A 262 -0.21 10.11 -11.86
C ALA A 262 1.33 10.20 -11.90
N ALA A 263 1.93 11.32 -12.28
CA ALA A 263 3.39 11.46 -12.29
C ALA A 263 3.97 11.54 -10.87
N GLY A 264 3.30 12.24 -9.96
CA GLY A 264 3.66 12.33 -8.54
C GLY A 264 3.60 10.97 -7.85
N TYR A 265 2.55 10.17 -8.07
CA TYR A 265 2.48 8.82 -7.50
C TYR A 265 3.61 7.91 -7.99
N ARG A 266 3.97 7.99 -9.27
CA ARG A 266 5.09 7.21 -9.83
C ARG A 266 6.40 7.59 -9.14
N GLU A 267 6.67 8.88 -9.04
CA GLU A 267 7.90 9.39 -8.45
C GLU A 267 7.99 9.07 -6.96
N LEU A 268 6.93 9.34 -6.20
CA LEU A 268 6.87 8.99 -4.80
C LEU A 268 7.06 7.48 -4.58
N GLY A 269 6.42 6.65 -5.41
CA GLY A 269 6.58 5.20 -5.38
C GLY A 269 8.03 4.74 -5.58
N ARG A 270 8.75 5.32 -6.54
CA ARG A 270 10.19 5.04 -6.74
C ARG A 270 11.00 5.39 -5.49
N ARG A 271 10.74 6.54 -4.87
CA ARG A 271 11.46 6.97 -3.66
C ARG A 271 11.20 6.05 -2.46
N TYR A 272 9.97 5.56 -2.29
CA TYR A 272 9.69 4.50 -1.32
C TYR A 272 10.54 3.26 -1.59
N ALA A 273 10.67 2.86 -2.87
CA ALA A 273 11.43 1.67 -3.23
C ALA A 273 12.93 1.85 -3.04
N GLU A 274 13.50 2.98 -3.46
CA GLU A 274 14.91 3.31 -3.25
C GLU A 274 15.28 3.27 -1.77
N LYS A 275 14.42 3.86 -0.92
CA LYS A 275 14.60 3.80 0.53
C LYS A 275 14.54 2.36 1.04
N MET A 276 13.55 1.57 0.60
CA MET A 276 13.43 0.18 1.03
C MET A 276 14.61 -0.69 0.55
N LEU A 277 15.07 -0.53 -0.69
CA LEU A 277 16.23 -1.24 -1.24
C LEU A 277 17.50 -0.96 -0.42
N PHE A 278 17.70 0.30 -0.02
CA PHE A 278 18.80 0.67 0.86
C PHE A 278 18.73 -0.05 2.21
N LEU A 279 17.55 -0.14 2.82
CA LEU A 279 17.35 -0.84 4.10
C LEU A 279 17.52 -2.36 3.96
N LEU A 280 16.97 -2.97 2.90
CA LEU A 280 17.16 -4.39 2.60
C LEU A 280 18.64 -4.73 2.38
N GLY A 281 19.38 -3.88 1.68
CA GLY A 281 20.81 -4.05 1.45
C GLY A 281 21.66 -3.88 2.70
N LYS A 282 21.25 -3.03 3.64
CA LYS A 282 21.89 -2.90 4.97
C LYS A 282 21.69 -4.12 5.84
N ASN A 283 20.49 -4.69 5.84
CA ASN A 283 20.14 -5.86 6.65
C ASN A 283 20.68 -7.18 6.10
N SER A 284 21.26 -7.16 4.89
CA SER A 284 21.87 -8.33 4.24
C SER A 284 23.39 -8.43 4.50
N ARG A 285 23.98 -7.50 5.25
CA ARG A 285 25.39 -7.49 5.68
C ARG A 285 25.48 -7.81 7.16
#